data_AF-A0A1H7CFR9-F1
#
_entry.id   AF-A0A1H7CFR9-F1
#
_cell.length_a   1.000
_cell.length_b   1.000
_cell.length_c   1.000
_cell.angle_alpha   90.00
_cell.angle_beta   90.00
_cell.angle_gamma   90.00
#
_symmetry.space_group_name_H-M   'P 1'
#
loop_
_entity.id
_entity.type
_entity.pdbx_description
1 polymer ?
#
loop_
_entity_poly.entity_id
_entity_poly.type
_entity_poly.pdbx_seq_one_letter_code
_entity_poly.pdbx_strand_id
1 'polypeptide(L)'
;MLAGLALAGEDPSQPYIARSLARLHARQNADGGWEKPIIVTSIRGSRVAGTNGGESTSNCKAWALLAQMAFGDCESESVRRGIAYLLSVQQADGFWWHRSHNAPGFPRIYYLKYHGYTAYFPLWALARYRRLAGGLSLKE
;
A
#
# COMPACT_ATOMS: atom_id res chain seq x y z
N MET A 1 10.10 -3.30 -1.89
CA MET A 1 11.07 -3.70 -2.92
C MET A 1 10.95 -2.85 -4.19
N LEU A 2 9.75 -2.55 -4.71
CA LEU A 2 9.57 -1.65 -5.88
C LEU A 2 10.15 -0.23 -5.70
N ALA A 3 9.90 0.43 -4.57
CA ALA A 3 10.45 1.76 -4.32
C ALA A 3 12.00 1.81 -4.30
N GLY A 4 12.64 0.72 -3.87
CA GLY A 4 14.11 0.60 -3.90
C GLY A 4 14.64 0.40 -5.32
N LEU A 5 13.95 -0.39 -6.14
CA LEU A 5 14.29 -0.57 -7.56
C LEU A 5 14.14 0.74 -8.35
N ALA A 6 13.06 1.49 -8.09
CA ALA A 6 12.89 2.82 -8.67
C ALA A 6 14.01 3.78 -8.24
N LEU A 7 14.45 3.73 -6.98
CA LEU A 7 15.58 4.54 -6.50
C LEU A 7 16.91 4.13 -7.16
N ALA A 8 17.08 2.85 -7.47
CA ALA A 8 18.23 2.33 -8.20
C ALA A 8 18.21 2.67 -9.71
N GLY A 9 17.13 3.30 -10.20
CA GLY A 9 16.99 3.69 -11.61
C GLY A 9 16.66 2.52 -12.53
N GLU A 10 16.11 1.43 -12.00
CA GLU A 10 15.67 0.29 -12.81
C GLU A 10 14.55 0.69 -13.77
N ASP A 11 14.60 0.14 -14.97
CA ASP A 11 13.62 0.42 -16.02
C ASP A 11 12.25 -0.20 -15.67
N PRO A 12 11.16 0.60 -15.60
CA PRO A 12 9.82 0.08 -15.37
C PRO A 12 9.34 -0.95 -16.40
N SER A 13 9.90 -0.95 -17.62
CA SER A 13 9.58 -1.90 -18.69
C SER A 13 10.03 -3.33 -18.36
N GLN A 14 10.93 -3.50 -17.40
CA GLN A 14 11.43 -4.80 -17.01
C GLN A 14 10.28 -5.74 -16.59
N PRO A 15 10.22 -6.98 -17.10
CA PRO A 15 9.06 -7.86 -16.90
C PRO A 15 8.69 -8.07 -15.44
N TYR A 16 9.67 -8.06 -14.53
CA TYR A 16 9.44 -8.26 -13.10
C TYR A 16 8.84 -7.02 -12.41
N ILE A 17 9.15 -5.81 -12.86
CA ILE A 17 8.53 -4.56 -12.38
C ILE A 17 7.14 -4.42 -12.97
N ALA A 18 7.01 -4.54 -14.29
CA ALA A 18 5.72 -4.44 -14.99
C ALA A 18 4.68 -5.43 -14.43
N ARG A 19 5.06 -6.70 -14.22
CA ARG A 19 4.19 -7.70 -13.58
C ARG A 19 3.82 -7.34 -12.14
N SER A 20 4.73 -6.74 -11.39
CA SER A 20 4.48 -6.36 -10.00
C SER A 20 3.49 -5.20 -9.93
N LEU A 21 3.64 -4.19 -10.79
CA LEU A 21 2.69 -3.08 -10.92
C LEU A 21 1.32 -3.57 -11.39
N ALA A 22 1.26 -4.40 -12.45
CA ALA A 22 0.01 -5.01 -12.92
C ALA A 22 -0.71 -5.81 -11.83
N ARG A 23 0.05 -6.54 -10.99
CA ARG A 23 -0.51 -7.27 -9.84
C ARG A 23 -1.07 -6.33 -8.78
N LEU A 24 -0.46 -5.16 -8.56
CA LEU A 24 -1.01 -4.16 -7.64
C LEU A 24 -2.35 -3.65 -8.18
N HIS A 25 -2.44 -3.25 -9.45
CA HIS A 25 -3.72 -2.83 -10.04
C HIS A 25 -4.80 -3.92 -9.92
N ALA A 26 -4.48 -5.16 -10.29
CA ALA A 26 -5.43 -6.27 -10.27
C ALA A 26 -5.88 -6.71 -8.86
N ARG A 27 -5.16 -6.30 -7.81
CA ARG A 27 -5.45 -6.66 -6.41
C ARG A 27 -6.00 -5.48 -5.60
N GLN A 28 -6.32 -4.37 -6.27
CA GLN A 28 -7.01 -3.26 -5.62
C GLN A 28 -8.48 -3.62 -5.39
N ASN A 29 -8.95 -3.43 -4.18
CA ASN A 29 -10.32 -3.69 -3.78
C ASN A 29 -11.28 -2.62 -4.32
N ALA A 30 -12.59 -2.89 -4.26
CA ALA A 30 -13.64 -1.97 -4.69
C ALA A 30 -13.63 -0.64 -3.89
N ASP A 31 -13.22 -0.68 -2.63
CA ASP A 31 -13.04 0.50 -1.78
C ASP A 31 -11.82 1.37 -2.17
N GLY A 32 -10.99 0.91 -3.10
CA GLY A 32 -9.74 1.59 -3.50
C GLY A 32 -8.53 1.19 -2.66
N GLY A 33 -8.70 0.31 -1.67
CA GLY A 33 -7.65 -0.21 -0.83
C GLY A 33 -6.94 -1.44 -1.41
N TRP A 34 -5.94 -1.93 -0.68
CA TRP A 34 -5.27 -3.22 -0.93
C TRP A 34 -5.33 -4.07 0.34
N GLU A 35 -5.65 -5.35 0.16
CA GLU A 35 -5.56 -6.32 1.24
C GLU A 35 -4.11 -6.61 1.59
N LYS A 36 -3.86 -6.84 2.89
CA LYS A 36 -2.63 -7.52 3.30
C LYS A 36 -2.84 -9.01 3.06
N PRO A 37 -2.02 -9.71 2.26
CA PRO A 37 -1.87 -11.14 2.48
C PRO A 37 -1.26 -11.28 3.88
N ILE A 38 -2.04 -11.70 4.87
CA ILE A 38 -1.44 -12.08 6.15
C ILE A 38 -0.42 -13.18 5.80
N ILE A 39 0.85 -12.94 6.12
CA ILE A 39 1.86 -14.01 6.14
C ILE A 39 1.56 -14.88 7.36
N VAL A 40 0.45 -15.62 7.29
CA VAL A 40 0.25 -16.84 8.05
C VAL A 40 0.65 -17.89 7.04
N THR A 41 1.89 -18.38 7.16
CA THR A 41 2.31 -19.57 6.44
C THR A 41 1.27 -20.65 6.78
N SER A 42 0.50 -21.06 5.77
CA SER A 42 -0.62 -21.99 5.90
C SER A 42 -0.21 -23.22 6.69
N ILE A 43 -0.87 -23.48 7.82
CA ILE A 43 -0.90 -24.83 8.37
C ILE A 43 -1.89 -25.59 7.51
N ARG A 44 -1.36 -26.54 6.71
CA ARG A 44 -2.08 -27.60 5.97
C ARG A 44 -3.18 -27.14 5.00
N GLY A 45 -2.85 -27.12 3.71
CA GLY A 45 -3.77 -27.51 2.62
C GLY A 45 -5.01 -26.66 2.34
N SER A 46 -5.36 -25.70 3.18
CA SER A 46 -6.47 -24.78 2.91
C SER A 46 -5.95 -23.51 2.25
N ARG A 47 -6.42 -23.26 1.04
CA ARG A 47 -6.07 -22.13 0.16
C ARG A 47 -6.64 -20.79 0.64
N VAL A 48 -6.81 -20.60 1.93
CA VAL A 48 -7.22 -19.32 2.50
C VAL A 48 -5.94 -18.60 2.92
N ALA A 49 -5.36 -17.86 1.97
CA ALA A 49 -4.52 -16.73 2.36
C ALA A 49 -5.41 -15.87 3.26
N GLY A 50 -5.13 -15.86 4.57
CA GLY A 50 -5.94 -15.15 5.54
C GLY A 50 -6.01 -13.69 5.15
N THR A 51 -7.12 -13.30 4.54
CA THR A 51 -7.52 -11.90 4.48
C THR A 51 -7.88 -11.53 5.92
N ASN A 52 -7.70 -10.27 6.34
CA ASN A 52 -8.27 -9.81 7.61
C ASN A 52 -9.81 -9.72 7.48
N GLY A 53 -10.49 -10.79 7.07
CA GLY A 53 -11.91 -10.76 6.68
C GLY A 53 -12.21 -9.78 5.53
N GLY A 54 -11.23 -9.51 4.65
CA GLY A 54 -11.33 -8.50 3.60
C GLY A 54 -10.99 -7.06 4.03
N GLU A 55 -10.70 -6.82 5.33
CA GLU A 55 -10.33 -5.48 5.79
C GLU A 55 -8.92 -5.10 5.33
N SER A 56 -8.88 -4.06 4.52
CA SER A 56 -7.65 -3.50 4.02
C SER A 56 -7.01 -2.62 5.12
N THR A 57 -5.73 -2.80 5.42
CA THR A 57 -5.04 -1.98 6.43
C THR A 57 -4.41 -0.73 5.80
N SER A 58 -4.49 0.43 6.46
CA SER A 58 -3.98 1.71 5.94
C SER A 58 -2.49 1.68 5.57
N ASN A 59 -1.71 0.85 6.26
CA ASN A 59 -0.26 0.74 6.09
C ASN A 59 0.09 0.01 4.77
N CYS A 60 -0.61 -1.09 4.48
CA CYS A 60 -0.42 -1.83 3.23
C CYS A 60 -0.87 -1.00 2.02
N LYS A 61 -1.92 -0.19 2.17
CA LYS A 61 -2.37 0.77 1.14
C LYS A 61 -1.32 1.81 0.85
N ALA A 62 -0.77 2.43 1.89
CA ALA A 62 0.29 3.40 1.75
C ALA A 62 1.52 2.81 1.03
N TRP A 63 1.90 1.56 1.30
CA TRP A 63 2.99 0.90 0.58
C TRP A 63 2.68 0.64 -0.90
N ALA A 64 1.46 0.21 -1.23
CA ALA A 64 1.03 0.01 -2.61
C ALA A 64 1.02 1.34 -3.39
N LEU A 65 0.56 2.42 -2.76
CA LEU A 65 0.59 3.77 -3.33
C LEU A 65 2.02 4.28 -3.54
N LEU A 66 2.88 4.13 -2.53
CA LEU A 66 4.29 4.51 -2.63
C LEU A 66 5.02 3.72 -3.73
N ALA A 67 4.69 2.44 -3.93
CA ALA A 67 5.26 1.61 -4.98
C ALA A 67 4.83 2.05 -6.39
N GLN A 68 3.53 2.31 -6.60
CA GLN A 68 3.01 2.81 -7.88
C GLN A 68 3.60 4.19 -8.21
N MET A 69 3.57 5.12 -7.26
CA MET A 69 4.15 6.46 -7.41
C MET A 69 5.70 6.45 -7.54
N ALA A 70 6.37 5.36 -7.24
CA ALA A 70 7.82 5.25 -7.45
C ALA A 70 8.17 5.11 -8.94
N PHE A 71 7.28 4.49 -9.72
CA PHE A 71 7.44 4.27 -11.16
C PHE A 71 6.60 5.21 -12.02
N GLY A 72 6.22 6.37 -11.48
CA GLY A 72 5.53 7.43 -12.24
C GLY A 72 4.02 7.25 -12.39
N ASP A 73 3.42 6.22 -11.81
CA ASP A 73 1.99 5.91 -11.95
C ASP A 73 1.06 6.80 -11.10
N CYS A 74 1.45 8.05 -10.84
CA CYS A 74 0.74 8.93 -9.91
C CYS A 74 -0.63 9.41 -10.41
N GLU A 75 -0.83 9.51 -11.72
CA GLU A 75 -2.10 9.97 -12.33
C GLU A 75 -3.10 8.84 -12.56
N SER A 76 -2.75 7.59 -12.24
CA SER A 76 -3.63 6.46 -12.46
C SER A 76 -4.86 6.51 -11.57
N GLU A 77 -5.98 5.98 -12.08
CA GLU A 77 -7.20 5.82 -11.31
C GLU A 77 -6.95 5.01 -10.04
N SER A 78 -6.07 4.01 -10.13
CA SER A 78 -5.64 3.19 -9.00
C SER A 78 -5.07 4.04 -7.85
N VAL A 79 -4.13 4.92 -8.15
CA VAL A 79 -3.54 5.83 -7.15
C VAL A 79 -4.60 6.80 -6.62
N ARG A 80 -5.41 7.41 -7.49
CA ARG A 80 -6.47 8.35 -7.07
C ARG A 80 -7.47 7.69 -6.12
N ARG A 81 -7.94 6.48 -6.42
CA ARG A 81 -8.85 5.71 -5.56
C ARG A 81 -8.22 5.36 -4.22
N GLY A 82 -6.95 4.98 -4.20
CA GLY A 82 -6.25 4.70 -2.94
C GLY A 82 -6.02 5.95 -2.07
N ILE A 83 -5.76 7.10 -2.69
CA ILE A 83 -5.67 8.39 -1.98
C ILE A 83 -7.03 8.79 -1.41
N ALA A 84 -8.09 8.72 -2.22
CA ALA A 84 -9.46 9.01 -1.79
C ALA A 84 -9.88 8.13 -0.60
N TYR A 85 -9.51 6.85 -0.64
CA TYR A 85 -9.73 5.94 0.48
C TYR A 85 -8.99 6.41 1.74
N LEU A 86 -7.70 6.75 1.65
CA LEU A 86 -6.95 7.20 2.84
C LEU A 86 -7.59 8.43 3.46
N LEU A 87 -8.07 9.37 2.65
CA LEU A 87 -8.78 10.55 3.15
C LEU A 87 -10.13 10.19 3.79
N SER A 88 -10.87 9.23 3.24
CA SER A 88 -12.20 8.87 3.75
C SER A 88 -12.18 8.14 5.10
N VAL A 89 -11.08 7.45 5.41
CA VAL A 89 -10.94 6.70 6.67
C VAL A 89 -9.97 7.35 7.66
N GLN A 90 -9.53 8.59 7.40
CA GLN A 90 -8.75 9.36 8.35
C GLN A 90 -9.64 9.75 9.55
N GLN A 91 -9.13 9.56 10.76
CA GLN A 91 -9.85 9.92 11.98
C GLN A 91 -9.73 11.42 12.26
N ALA A 92 -10.57 11.93 13.17
CA ALA A 92 -10.60 13.34 13.54
C ALA A 92 -9.29 13.84 14.19
N ASP A 93 -8.50 12.93 14.76
CA ASP A 93 -7.16 13.22 15.29
C ASP A 93 -6.07 13.33 14.20
N GLY A 94 -6.44 13.11 12.93
CA GLY A 94 -5.55 13.13 11.78
C GLY A 94 -4.81 11.82 11.52
N PHE A 95 -5.04 10.78 12.33
CA PHE A 95 -4.39 9.47 12.17
C PHE A 95 -5.31 8.42 11.55
N TRP A 96 -4.72 7.28 11.22
CA TRP A 96 -5.47 6.09 10.86
C TRP A 96 -5.32 5.06 11.97
N TRP A 97 -6.36 4.27 12.16
CA TRP A 97 -6.35 3.17 13.11
C TRP A 97 -6.85 1.90 12.45
N HIS A 98 -6.27 0.78 12.88
CA HIS A 98 -6.76 -0.53 12.52
C HIS A 98 -6.58 -1.46 13.71
N ARG A 99 -7.52 -2.39 13.95
CA ARG A 99 -7.47 -3.28 15.12
C ARG A 99 -6.30 -4.27 15.04
N SER A 100 -6.09 -4.86 13.86
CA SER A 100 -5.12 -5.94 13.61
C SER A 100 -3.63 -5.60 13.84
N HIS A 101 -2.85 -6.64 14.15
CA HIS A 101 -1.39 -6.62 14.16
C HIS A 101 -0.84 -6.38 12.75
N ASN A 102 0.20 -5.55 12.63
CA ASN A 102 0.70 -5.09 11.33
C ASN A 102 2.09 -5.62 10.97
N ALA A 103 2.82 -6.22 11.90
CA ALA A 103 4.12 -6.83 11.63
C ALA A 103 4.27 -8.22 12.28
N PRO A 104 4.95 -9.18 11.61
CA PRO A 104 5.42 -10.37 12.29
C PRO A 104 6.58 -9.98 13.23
N GLY A 105 6.54 -10.44 14.48
CA GLY A 105 7.74 -10.47 15.31
C GLY A 105 8.52 -11.75 15.03
N PHE A 106 7.89 -12.89 15.33
CA PHE A 106 8.33 -14.20 14.86
C PHE A 106 7.20 -14.83 14.04
N PRO A 107 7.36 -14.99 12.72
CA PRO A 107 6.32 -15.55 11.87
C PRO A 107 5.75 -16.83 12.48
N ARG A 108 4.41 -16.92 12.58
CA ARG A 108 3.63 -18.03 13.19
C ARG A 108 3.67 -18.15 14.72
N ILE A 109 4.52 -17.41 15.42
CA ILE A 109 4.69 -17.53 16.88
C ILE A 109 4.28 -16.23 17.58
N TYR A 110 4.58 -15.08 17.00
CA TYR A 110 4.40 -13.78 17.65
C TYR A 110 4.18 -12.66 16.63
N TYR A 111 3.15 -11.84 16.87
CA TYR A 111 2.79 -10.71 16.01
C TYR A 111 2.79 -9.41 16.82
N LEU A 112 3.32 -8.36 16.21
CA LEU A 112 3.47 -7.04 16.81
C LEU A 112 2.53 -6.04 16.14
N LYS A 113 2.13 -5.04 16.92
CA LYS A 113 1.46 -3.85 16.41
C LYS A 113 2.40 -2.65 16.56
N TYR A 114 2.99 -2.22 15.46
CA TYR A 114 3.67 -0.94 15.39
C TYR A 114 2.63 0.15 15.27
N HIS A 115 2.29 0.81 16.38
CA HIS A 115 1.29 1.88 16.42
C HIS A 115 1.63 3.03 15.46
N GLY A 116 2.92 3.34 15.28
CA GLY A 116 3.35 4.38 14.35
C GLY A 116 3.04 4.08 12.88
N TYR A 117 2.93 2.81 12.45
CA TYR A 117 2.76 2.50 11.02
C TYR A 117 1.45 3.02 10.45
N THR A 118 0.41 3.09 11.27
CA THR A 118 -0.90 3.63 10.86
C THR A 118 -0.91 5.15 10.80
N ALA A 119 0.07 5.82 11.39
CA ALA A 119 0.26 7.26 11.24
C ALA A 119 1.23 7.58 10.08
N TYR A 120 2.45 7.04 10.14
CA TYR A 120 3.56 7.48 9.30
C TYR A 120 3.38 7.15 7.82
N PHE A 121 2.98 5.92 7.49
CA PHE A 121 2.93 5.51 6.09
C PHE A 121 1.81 6.18 5.30
N PRO A 122 0.55 6.26 5.80
CA PRO A 122 -0.49 7.01 5.12
C PRO A 122 -0.13 8.48 4.90
N LEU A 123 0.43 9.13 5.93
CA LEU A 123 0.88 10.52 5.82
C LEU A 123 1.97 10.67 4.76
N TRP A 124 2.94 9.75 4.72
CA TRP A 124 4.00 9.76 3.71
C TRP A 124 3.44 9.58 2.29
N ALA A 125 2.48 8.66 2.10
CA ALA A 125 1.83 8.45 0.81
C ALA A 125 1.08 9.72 0.35
N LEU A 126 0.29 10.35 1.22
CA LEU A 126 -0.42 11.59 0.92
C LEU A 126 0.54 12.74 0.60
N ALA A 127 1.60 12.90 1.40
CA ALA A 127 2.60 13.94 1.18
C ALA A 127 3.34 13.76 -0.16
N ARG A 128 3.71 12.52 -0.50
CA ARG A 128 4.33 12.20 -1.79
C ARG A 128 3.37 12.47 -2.94
N TYR A 129 2.12 12.05 -2.82
CA TYR A 129 1.10 12.28 -3.84
C TYR A 129 0.90 13.78 -4.11
N ARG A 130 0.74 14.59 -3.04
CA ARG A 130 0.62 16.05 -3.16
C ARG A 130 1.80 16.67 -3.90
N ARG A 131 3.03 16.20 -3.63
CA ARG A 131 4.24 16.71 -4.31
C ARG A 131 4.26 16.37 -5.80
N LEU A 132 3.85 15.17 -6.17
CA LEU A 132 3.84 14.72 -7.57
C LEU A 132 2.69 15.39 -8.36
N ALA A 133 1.49 15.41 -7.79
CA ALA A 133 0.32 16.05 -8.41
C ALA A 133 0.49 17.58 -8.55
N GLY A 134 1.01 18.25 -7.51
CA GLY A 134 1.29 19.69 -7.58
C GLY A 134 2.44 20.06 -8.53
N GLY A 135 3.40 19.14 -8.74
CA GLY A 135 4.48 19.33 -9.72
C GLY A 135 4.05 19.10 -11.17
N LEU A 136 2.95 18.38 -11.40
CA LEU A 136 2.38 18.17 -12.73
C LEU A 136 1.56 19.38 -13.20
N SER A 137 0.95 20.13 -12.28
CA SER A 137 0.20 21.36 -12.59
C SER A 137 1.08 22.55 -13.02
N LEU A 138 2.41 22.45 -12.92
CA LEU A 138 3.37 23.51 -13.28
C LEU A 138 4.06 23.27 -14.64
N LYS A 139 3.55 22.33 -15.45
CA LYS A 139 4.11 21.96 -16.76
C LYS A 139 3.24 22.37 -17.96
N GLU A 140 2.33 23.32 -17.77
CA GLU A 140 1.58 24.01 -18.83
C GLU A 140 2.05 25.46 -18.94
#